data_AF-V5RUJ4-F1
#
_entry.id   AF-V5RUJ4-F1
#
_cell.length_a   1.000
_cell.length_b   1.000
_cell.length_c   1.000
_cell.angle_alpha   90.00
_cell.angle_beta   90.00
_cell.angle_gamma   90.00
#
_symmetry.space_group_name_H-M   'P 1'
#
loop_
_entity.id
_entity.type
_entity.pdbx_description
1 polymer ?
#
loop_
_entity_poly.entity_id
_entity_poly.type
_entity_poly.pdbx_seq_one_letter_code
_entity_poly.pdbx_strand_id
1 'polypeptide(L)'
;MCRLVEEELEKLPEYVRETSRLRAYLAGEVSNEDLASLLQIAHTIILPITQGGGSNLKTAEALLAEKWIIATDTAFRSYEEYKNQPNVSIANEASQFREQIEKSIHRASTPLATQKPKVTWGYTLQPLIKEVQNI
;
A
#
# COMPACT_ATOMS: atom_id res chain seq x y z
N MET A 1 17.38 -10.84 3.21
CA MET A 1 17.14 -9.39 3.30
C MET A 1 17.16 -8.81 1.89
N CYS A 2 16.34 -7.80 1.57
CA CYS A 2 16.26 -7.27 0.21
C CYS A 2 17.52 -6.43 -0.10
N ARG A 3 18.50 -7.07 -0.74
CA ARG A 3 19.82 -6.50 -1.06
C ARG A 3 19.76 -5.12 -1.72
N LEU A 4 18.75 -4.89 -2.57
CA LEU A 4 18.54 -3.60 -3.24
C LEU A 4 18.28 -2.45 -2.26
N VAL A 5 17.55 -2.69 -1.17
CA VAL A 5 17.26 -1.63 -0.18
C VAL A 5 18.50 -1.31 0.64
N GLU A 6 19.30 -2.33 0.98
CA GLU A 6 20.57 -2.15 1.67
C GLU A 6 21.54 -1.33 0.82
N GLU A 7 21.67 -1.67 -0.46
CA GLU A 7 22.52 -0.96 -1.43
C GLU A 7 22.11 0.50 -1.61
N GLU A 8 20.80 0.83 -1.62
CA GLU A 8 20.34 2.21 -1.67
C GLU A 8 20.57 2.97 -0.36
N LEU A 9 20.37 2.32 0.79
CA LEU A 9 20.66 2.92 2.09
C LEU A 9 22.17 3.23 2.22
N GLU A 10 23.03 2.39 1.65
CA GLU A 10 24.48 2.60 1.67
C GLU A 10 24.94 3.83 0.89
N LYS A 11 24.16 4.31 -0.07
CA LYS A 11 24.45 5.53 -0.84
C LYS A 11 24.11 6.81 -0.07
N LEU A 12 23.34 6.72 1.01
CA LEU A 12 22.95 7.89 1.80
C LEU A 12 24.08 8.34 2.73
N PRO A 13 24.20 9.64 3.02
CA PRO A 13 25.12 10.14 4.04
C PRO A 13 24.95 9.39 5.37
N GLU A 14 26.04 9.14 6.08
CA GLU A 14 26.05 8.31 7.31
C GLU A 14 24.99 8.74 8.33
N TYR A 15 24.87 10.04 8.60
CA TYR A 15 23.87 10.60 9.52
C TYR A 15 22.41 10.34 9.07
N VAL A 16 22.15 10.27 7.75
CA VAL A 16 20.84 9.92 7.21
C VAL A 16 20.59 8.43 7.32
N ARG A 17 21.63 7.62 7.12
CA ARG A 17 21.55 6.15 7.16
C ARG A 17 21.25 5.66 8.57
N GLU A 18 21.93 6.20 9.58
CA GLU A 18 21.68 5.89 10.99
C GLU A 18 20.26 6.26 11.40
N THR A 19 19.82 7.48 11.07
CA THR A 19 18.44 7.92 11.38
C THR A 19 17.38 7.15 10.60
N SER A 20 17.66 6.65 9.39
CA SER A 20 16.71 5.85 8.61
C SER A 20 16.60 4.42 9.14
N ARG A 21 17.73 3.79 9.50
CA ARG A 21 17.76 2.47 10.15
C ARG A 21 17.08 2.46 11.52
N LEU A 22 17.09 3.58 12.23
CA LEU A 22 16.38 3.73 13.50
C LEU A 22 14.86 3.92 13.35
N ARG A 23 14.38 4.27 12.14
CA ARG A 23 12.97 4.63 11.90
C ARG A 23 12.21 3.64 11.02
N ALA A 24 12.88 2.65 10.43
CA ALA A 24 12.26 1.65 9.57
C ALA A 24 12.79 0.25 9.91
N TYR A 25 11.88 -0.70 10.04
CA TYR A 25 12.21 -2.13 10.18
C TYR A 25 12.00 -2.83 8.84
N LEU A 26 13.06 -3.44 8.30
CA LEU A 26 13.00 -4.23 7.06
C LEU A 26 12.66 -5.68 7.40
N ALA A 27 11.38 -6.03 7.32
CA ALA A 27 10.90 -7.37 7.69
C ALA A 27 11.40 -8.50 6.76
N GLY A 28 11.83 -8.17 5.53
CA GLY A 28 12.24 -9.17 4.55
C GLY A 28 11.05 -9.94 3.97
N GLU A 29 11.27 -11.20 3.62
CA GLU A 29 10.19 -12.13 3.28
C GLU A 29 9.57 -12.64 4.58
N VAL A 30 8.25 -12.55 4.67
CA VAL A 30 7.48 -12.94 5.85
C VAL A 30 6.42 -13.95 5.43
N SER A 31 5.93 -14.74 6.39
CA SER A 31 4.80 -15.64 6.15
C SER A 31 3.53 -14.85 5.80
N ASN A 32 2.52 -15.53 5.24
CA ASN A 32 1.24 -14.89 4.95
C ASN A 32 0.55 -14.45 6.26
N GLU A 33 0.72 -15.22 7.33
CA GLU A 33 0.19 -14.95 8.66
C GLU A 33 0.83 -13.70 9.28
N ASP A 34 2.15 -13.56 9.14
CA ASP A 34 2.88 -12.37 9.59
C ASP A 34 2.51 -11.14 8.77
N LEU A 35 2.41 -11.27 7.44
CA LEU A 35 1.96 -10.19 6.57
C LEU A 35 0.56 -9.72 6.94
N ALA A 36 -0.38 -10.64 7.15
CA ALA A 36 -1.74 -10.31 7.60
C ALA A 36 -1.73 -9.58 8.94
N SER A 37 -0.89 -10.03 9.88
CA SER A 37 -0.71 -9.38 11.18
C SER A 37 -0.16 -7.96 11.04
N LEU A 38 0.86 -7.76 10.19
CA LEU A 38 1.44 -6.45 9.90
C LEU A 38 0.41 -5.49 9.29
N LEU A 39 -0.39 -5.96 8.32
CA LEU A 39 -1.48 -5.19 7.73
C LEU A 39 -2.56 -4.83 8.77
N GLN A 40 -2.87 -5.75 9.68
CA GLN A 40 -3.88 -5.54 10.72
C GLN A 40 -3.44 -4.49 11.76
N ILE A 41 -2.17 -4.47 12.16
CA ILE A 41 -1.66 -3.52 13.17
C ILE A 41 -1.18 -2.20 12.57
N ALA A 42 -1.01 -2.11 11.24
CA ALA A 42 -0.60 -0.89 10.59
C ALA A 42 -1.62 0.24 10.84
N HIS A 43 -1.12 1.42 11.20
CA HIS A 43 -1.93 2.65 11.24
C HIS A 43 -2.11 3.24 9.84
N THR A 44 -1.06 3.17 9.01
CA THR A 44 -1.05 3.71 7.65
C THR A 44 -0.21 2.82 6.75
N ILE A 45 -0.71 2.58 5.53
CA ILE A 45 -0.04 1.81 4.48
C ILE A 45 0.41 2.78 3.40
N ILE A 46 1.69 2.71 3.04
CA ILE A 46 2.32 3.62 2.08
C ILE A 46 2.71 2.83 0.84
N LEU A 47 2.20 3.25 -0.33
CA LEU A 47 2.44 2.61 -1.62
C LEU A 47 3.10 3.61 -2.59
N PRO A 48 4.42 3.86 -2.44
CA PRO A 48 5.16 4.82 -3.27
C PRO A 48 5.55 4.19 -4.63
N ILE A 49 4.60 3.56 -5.32
CA ILE A 49 4.84 2.84 -6.57
C ILE A 49 4.81 3.86 -7.71
N THR A 50 5.93 4.18 -8.33
CA THR A 50 5.97 5.16 -9.44
C THR A 50 5.96 4.53 -10.83
N GLN A 51 6.16 3.21 -10.90
CA GLN A 51 6.27 2.46 -12.15
C GLN A 51 5.92 0.97 -11.94
N GLY A 52 5.71 0.25 -13.06
CA GLY A 52 5.38 -1.19 -13.08
C GLY A 52 4.19 -1.50 -13.98
N GLY A 53 3.89 -2.78 -14.22
CA GLY A 53 2.80 -3.22 -15.11
C GLY A 53 2.00 -4.44 -14.64
N GLY A 54 2.18 -4.88 -13.39
CA GLY A 54 1.47 -6.04 -12.84
C GLY A 54 0.12 -5.67 -12.17
N SER A 55 -0.53 -6.67 -11.57
CA SER A 55 -1.90 -6.61 -11.02
C SER A 55 -2.10 -5.74 -9.76
N ASN A 56 -1.13 -4.90 -9.38
CA ASN A 56 -1.21 -3.99 -8.23
C ASN A 56 -1.78 -4.62 -6.94
N LEU A 57 -1.44 -5.89 -6.64
CA LEU A 57 -2.02 -6.65 -5.51
C LEU A 57 -1.82 -5.98 -4.14
N LYS A 58 -0.71 -5.25 -3.96
CA LYS A 58 -0.44 -4.46 -2.74
C LYS A 58 -1.53 -3.42 -2.49
N THR A 59 -2.16 -2.89 -3.54
CA THR A 59 -3.27 -1.96 -3.45
C THR A 59 -4.54 -2.67 -3.01
N ALA A 60 -4.82 -3.87 -3.55
CA ALA A 60 -5.94 -4.69 -3.09
C ALA A 60 -5.82 -5.06 -1.60
N GLU A 61 -4.62 -5.47 -1.17
CA GLU A 61 -4.33 -5.77 0.24
C GLU A 61 -4.51 -4.53 1.13
N ALA A 62 -4.00 -3.38 0.70
CA ALA A 62 -4.14 -2.12 1.45
C ALA A 62 -5.62 -1.70 1.60
N LEU A 63 -6.41 -1.85 0.53
CA LEU A 63 -7.84 -1.57 0.54
C LEU A 63 -8.58 -2.51 1.51
N LEU A 64 -8.28 -3.82 1.47
CA LEU A 64 -8.88 -4.81 2.37
C LEU A 64 -8.49 -4.62 3.84
N ALA A 65 -7.32 -4.05 4.11
CA ALA A 65 -6.87 -3.78 5.48
C ALA A 65 -7.64 -2.63 6.15
N GLU A 66 -8.42 -1.85 5.39
CA GLU A 66 -9.22 -0.71 5.87
C GLU A 66 -8.40 0.26 6.74
N LYS A 67 -7.14 0.52 6.32
CA LYS A 67 -6.21 1.45 6.97
C LYS A 67 -6.16 2.78 6.22
N TRP A 68 -5.48 3.77 6.79
CA TRP A 68 -5.09 4.94 6.03
C TRP A 68 -4.14 4.51 4.90
N ILE A 69 -4.36 4.99 3.68
CA ILE A 69 -3.55 4.65 2.51
C ILE A 69 -2.98 5.94 1.92
N ILE A 70 -1.66 5.97 1.74
CA ILE A 70 -0.98 7.03 0.99
C ILE A 70 -0.35 6.36 -0.22
N ALA A 71 -0.77 6.76 -1.42
CA ALA A 71 -0.38 6.05 -2.64
C ALA A 71 -0.23 7.00 -3.82
N THR A 72 0.48 6.56 -4.85
CA THR A 72 0.51 7.24 -6.16
C THR A 72 -0.70 6.86 -7.01
N ASP A 73 -0.94 7.62 -8.08
CA ASP A 73 -1.88 7.22 -9.12
C ASP A 73 -1.53 5.87 -9.77
N THR A 74 -0.23 5.60 -9.92
CA THR A 74 0.27 4.35 -10.52
C THR A 74 -0.05 3.12 -9.66
N ALA A 75 0.02 3.25 -8.33
CA ALA A 75 -0.39 2.20 -7.40
C ALA A 75 -1.90 1.88 -7.52
N PHE A 76 -2.72 2.88 -7.83
CA PHE A 76 -4.17 2.75 -7.92
C PHE A 76 -4.70 2.46 -9.33
N ARG A 77 -3.84 2.14 -10.30
CA ARG A 77 -4.32 1.66 -11.62
C ARG A 77 -5.15 0.39 -11.45
N SER A 78 -6.27 0.33 -12.16
CA SER A 78 -7.30 -0.71 -12.04
C SER A 78 -8.06 -0.71 -10.70
N TYR A 79 -7.85 0.31 -9.87
CA TYR A 79 -8.53 0.54 -8.60
C TYR A 79 -9.00 2.01 -8.49
N GLU A 80 -9.21 2.68 -9.63
CA GLU A 80 -9.50 4.12 -9.72
C GLU A 80 -10.74 4.52 -8.92
N GLU A 81 -11.73 3.62 -8.87
CA GLU A 81 -12.98 3.81 -8.12
C GLU A 81 -12.76 4.03 -6.62
N TYR A 82 -11.64 3.58 -6.06
CA TYR A 82 -11.32 3.70 -4.64
C TYR A 82 -10.48 4.92 -4.29
N LYS A 83 -10.02 5.71 -5.27
CA LYS A 83 -9.16 6.89 -5.03
C LYS A 83 -9.82 7.96 -4.15
N ASN A 84 -11.15 8.04 -4.18
CA ASN A 84 -11.94 9.04 -3.44
C ASN A 84 -12.42 8.54 -2.07
N GLN A 85 -11.97 7.37 -1.61
CA GLN A 85 -12.35 6.90 -0.29
C GLN A 85 -11.79 7.82 0.81
N PRO A 86 -12.50 8.02 1.94
CA PRO A 86 -12.07 8.91 3.01
C PRO A 86 -10.70 8.59 3.59
N ASN A 87 -10.31 7.31 3.57
CA ASN A 87 -9.04 6.80 4.08
C ASN A 87 -7.90 6.77 3.05
N VAL A 88 -8.15 7.19 1.80
CA VAL A 88 -7.15 7.19 0.72
C VAL A 88 -6.65 8.61 0.45
N SER A 89 -5.34 8.75 0.29
CA SER A 89 -4.69 10.01 -0.09
C SER A 89 -3.76 9.75 -1.26
N ILE A 90 -4.07 10.32 -2.42
CA ILE A 90 -3.24 10.21 -3.62
C ILE A 90 -2.19 11.33 -3.63
N ALA A 91 -0.92 10.95 -3.77
CA ALA A 91 0.23 11.83 -3.84
C ALA A 91 1.18 11.30 -4.92
N ASN A 92 1.59 12.12 -5.88
CA ASN A 92 2.49 11.71 -6.96
C ASN A 92 3.90 12.28 -6.79
N GLU A 93 4.05 13.31 -5.97
CA GLU A 93 5.31 13.98 -5.70
C GLU A 93 5.85 13.64 -4.32
N ALA A 94 7.18 13.66 -4.16
CA ALA A 94 7.83 13.36 -2.88
C ALA A 94 7.43 14.35 -1.77
N SER A 95 7.21 15.63 -2.10
CA SER A 95 6.74 16.64 -1.15
C SER A 95 5.34 16.32 -0.63
N GLN A 96 4.43 15.91 -1.51
CA GLN A 96 3.07 15.52 -1.17
C GLN A 96 3.06 14.28 -0.29
N PHE A 97 3.91 13.28 -0.57
CA PHE A 97 4.03 12.09 0.30
C PHE A 97 4.44 12.46 1.72
N ARG A 98 5.45 13.33 1.89
CA ARG A 98 5.90 13.77 3.22
C ARG A 98 4.77 14.46 3.99
N GLU A 99 4.06 15.36 3.32
CA GLU A 99 2.91 16.07 3.91
C GLU A 99 1.81 15.09 4.33
N GLN A 100 1.48 14.08 3.51
CA GLN A 100 0.46 13.10 3.85
C GLN A 100 0.90 12.15 4.97
N ILE A 101 2.18 11.77 5.02
CA ILE A 101 2.74 10.95 6.10
C ILE A 101 2.64 11.72 7.42
N GLU A 102 3.07 12.98 7.45
CA GLU A 102 2.95 13.85 8.63
C GLU A 102 1.50 13.94 9.10
N LYS A 103 0.57 14.24 8.18
CA LYS A 103 -0.87 14.28 8.49
C LYS A 103 -1.37 12.95 9.04
N SER A 104 -0.93 11.82 8.49
CA SER A 104 -1.39 10.49 8.89
C SER A 104 -1.04 10.14 10.34
N ILE A 105 0.12 10.58 10.83
CA ILE A 105 0.56 10.35 12.21
C ILE A 105 -0.39 11.03 13.21
N HIS A 106 -0.96 12.16 12.82
CA HIS A 106 -1.91 12.92 13.66
C HIS A 106 -3.37 12.53 13.48
N ARG A 107 -3.69 11.66 12.50
CA ARG A 107 -5.07 11.19 12.30
C ARG A 107 -5.44 10.22 13.42
N ALA A 108 -6.69 10.32 13.88
CA ALA A 108 -7.31 9.28 14.70
C ALA A 108 -7.36 7.94 13.93
N SER A 109 -7.77 6.87 14.61
CA SER A 109 -8.00 5.55 14.01
C SER A 109 -8.80 5.65 12.72
N THR A 110 -8.52 4.76 11.77
CA THR A 110 -9.05 4.84 10.40
C THR A 110 -10.58 4.91 10.39
N PRO A 111 -11.18 5.89 9.68
CA PRO A 111 -12.63 5.93 9.49
C PRO A 111 -13.06 4.67 8.75
N LEU A 112 -14.17 4.08 9.21
CA LEU A 112 -14.75 2.91 8.55
C LEU A 112 -14.94 3.21 7.06
N ALA A 113 -14.39 2.33 6.21
CA ALA A 113 -14.61 2.42 4.79
C ALA A 113 -16.12 2.39 4.53
N THR A 114 -16.61 3.34 3.74
CA THR A 114 -18.04 3.44 3.42
C THR A 114 -18.51 2.27 2.56
N GLN A 115 -17.58 1.59 1.90
CA GLN A 115 -17.82 0.44 1.05
C GLN A 115 -16.68 -0.58 1.19
N LYS A 116 -17.04 -1.84 1.40
CA LYS A 116 -16.07 -2.94 1.33
C LYS A 116 -15.51 -3.05 -0.09
N PRO A 117 -14.18 -3.02 -0.27
CA PRO A 117 -13.57 -3.06 -1.60
C PRO A 117 -13.80 -4.42 -2.25
N LYS A 118 -14.18 -4.40 -3.52
CA LYS A 118 -14.53 -5.61 -4.28
C LYS A 118 -13.31 -6.12 -5.06
N VAL A 119 -12.27 -6.45 -4.31
CA VAL A 119 -10.92 -6.72 -4.85
C VAL A 119 -10.46 -8.16 -4.63
N THR A 120 -11.33 -9.02 -4.11
CA THR A 120 -11.02 -10.44 -3.90
C THR A 120 -11.12 -11.21 -5.21
N TRP A 121 -10.36 -12.30 -5.34
CA TRP A 121 -10.43 -13.19 -6.51
C TRP A 121 -11.85 -13.65 -6.85
N GLY A 122 -12.63 -13.98 -5.83
CA GLY A 122 -14.03 -14.41 -6.00
C GLY A 122 -14.93 -13.32 -6.58
N TYR A 123 -14.57 -12.04 -6.45
CA TYR A 123 -15.26 -10.94 -7.14
C TYR A 123 -14.65 -10.66 -8.51
N THR A 124 -13.32 -10.52 -8.58
CA THR A 124 -12.60 -10.16 -9.81
C THR A 124 -12.79 -11.18 -10.93
N LEU A 125 -12.92 -12.48 -10.59
CA LEU A 125 -13.07 -13.55 -11.58
C LEU A 125 -14.53 -13.84 -11.97
N GLN A 126 -15.53 -13.16 -11.38
CA GLN A 126 -16.94 -13.42 -11.71
C GLN A 126 -17.29 -13.26 -13.19
N PRO A 127 -16.80 -12.22 -13.91
CA PRO A 127 -17.09 -12.08 -15.33
C PRO A 127 -16.58 -13.28 -16.14
N LEU A 128 -15.36 -13.74 -15.85
CA LEU A 128 -14.74 -14.86 -16.53
C LEU A 128 -15.49 -16.18 -16.29
N ILE A 129 -15.92 -16.44 -15.05
CA ILE A 129 -16.70 -17.63 -14.72
C ILE A 129 -17.99 -17.68 -15.54
N LYS A 130 -18.68 -16.54 -15.68
CA LYS A 130 -19.91 -16.45 -16.48
C LYS A 130 -19.65 -16.75 -17.96
N GLU A 131 -18.56 -16.23 -18.51
CA GLU A 131 -18.19 -16.47 -19.91
C GLU A 131 -17.87 -17.95 -20.17
N VAL A 132 -17.08 -18.58 -19.30
CA VAL A 132 -16.70 -20.00 -19.45
C VAL A 132 -17.89 -20.94 -19.30
N GLN A 133 -18.86 -20.62 -18.44
CA GLN A 133 -20.08 -21.42 -18.26
C GLN A 133 -21.07 -21.32 -19.43
N ASN A 134 -20.91 -20.32 -20.30
CA ASN A 134 -21.74 -20.09 -21.48
C ASN A 134 -21.14 -20.70 -22.77
N ILE A 135 -20.01 -21.42 -22.66
CA ILE A 135 -19.36 -22.19 -23.74
C ILE A 135 -19.73 -23.67 -23.58
#